data_AF-G1PJH3-F1
#
_entry.id   AF-G1PJH3-F1
#
_cell.length_a   1.000
_cell.length_b   1.000
_cell.length_c   1.000
_cell.angle_alpha   90.00
_cell.angle_beta   90.00
_cell.angle_gamma   90.00
#
_symmetry.space_group_name_H-M   'P 1'
#
loop_
_entity.id
_entity.type
_entity.pdbx_description
1 polymer ?
#
loop_
_entity_poly.entity_id
_entity_poly.type
_entity_poly.pdbx_seq_one_letter_code
_entity_poly.pdbx_strand_id
1 'polypeptide(L)'
;MSSKKRRSQKVSFNARNNMKIEDYFPQVNKEQENNPSIPQMKTGSRKGPNDITNTQAQGPKDQAISRDKVLYITLGVHHRKNKKRKHRLTHNERASLSVALDTLQAVKEEREQQQGKEMLVWGIEGIEGYINLGMPLSCFPEKCHLEITFAQSKSKQKEGNQIFGRHDKASVDCVKFFIHAIGKKKRKRIVKCGELHKEGCKLCVYAFKGETVKDAVCKDSRFLSFLETADWKLIENLDSIVESTQRVDDLEGKFFEIEVEKKGGSKVAATQNFDSADSRNLELEERNTCVLKEEIVAQYPSLKRETEKIRKSFKRKFKKRTGKAIFQAHKTNFGKKAKNSIPVKILKLLSRYSDSVGHIEWDNNGNTGCATCFVFTELYIFTCRHVISDIVGNGIEPSKWADIIGQCVRVTFGHEDRQEKNEYFSIEPWFEISDVPLDYAVLKLKEDGQQVPVGLYNGIGPAPLSGLIYIIGYPGWEVKSTDGCVVIPQGQRVQKFQEHLQAGGNDDNIQYIHMYTQRSFQDFVPSPDVVTYDTSFYFGSSGSPVFDSKGSLVAMHTAGFRNLYTSEYSSIIEFGSIMESILHNIKQNYGTWYEELCITQEDVEMVCGEEG
;
A
#
# COMPACT_ATOMS: atom_id res chain seq x y z
N MET A 1 -59.67 16.39 -28.85
CA MET A 1 -58.44 15.86 -28.22
C MET A 1 -58.50 16.14 -26.73
N SER A 2 -58.63 15.11 -25.89
CA SER A 2 -58.41 15.22 -24.44
C SER A 2 -58.25 13.83 -23.80
N SER A 3 -57.31 13.80 -22.86
CA SER A 3 -56.86 12.77 -21.91
C SER A 3 -57.77 11.60 -21.54
N LYS A 4 -57.20 10.38 -21.49
CA LYS A 4 -57.65 9.29 -20.60
C LYS A 4 -56.49 8.55 -19.94
N LYS A 5 -56.53 8.54 -18.59
CA LYS A 5 -55.73 7.74 -17.65
C LYS A 5 -55.99 6.23 -17.84
N ARG A 6 -54.95 5.39 -17.64
CA ARG A 6 -55.05 3.95 -17.27
C ARG A 6 -54.12 3.73 -16.07
N ARG A 7 -54.63 3.64 -14.84
CA ARG A 7 -55.08 2.45 -14.08
C ARG A 7 -54.01 1.35 -13.96
N SER A 8 -53.35 1.34 -12.80
CA SER A 8 -52.48 0.29 -12.27
C SER A 8 -53.30 -0.94 -11.88
N GLN A 9 -52.93 -2.12 -12.38
CA GLN A 9 -53.40 -3.40 -11.88
C GLN A 9 -52.47 -3.92 -10.78
N LYS A 10 -53.08 -4.31 -9.66
CA LYS A 10 -52.49 -4.93 -8.48
C LYS A 10 -52.41 -6.45 -8.76
N VAL A 11 -51.23 -7.05 -8.64
CA VAL A 11 -51.08 -8.50 -8.53
C VAL A 11 -50.64 -8.82 -7.11
N SER A 12 -51.34 -9.76 -6.50
CA SER A 12 -51.28 -10.16 -5.09
C SER A 12 -50.05 -11.01 -4.79
N PHE A 13 -49.26 -10.58 -3.81
CA PHE A 13 -48.17 -11.36 -3.22
C PHE A 13 -48.75 -12.31 -2.14
N ASN A 14 -48.59 -13.61 -2.35
CA ASN A 14 -49.00 -14.66 -1.41
C ASN A 14 -47.88 -14.85 -0.38
N ALA A 15 -48.14 -14.42 0.86
CA ALA A 15 -47.29 -14.67 2.01
C ALA A 15 -47.74 -15.97 2.71
N ARG A 16 -46.97 -17.06 2.56
CA ARG A 16 -47.00 -18.20 3.47
C ARG A 16 -45.78 -19.07 3.27
N ASN A 17 -44.86 -18.99 4.24
CA ASN A 17 -44.07 -20.07 4.85
C ASN A 17 -42.68 -19.56 5.28
N ASN A 18 -42.65 -18.67 6.26
CA ASN A 18 -41.50 -18.50 7.13
C ASN A 18 -41.84 -19.16 8.46
N MET A 19 -41.50 -20.44 8.60
CA MET A 19 -41.45 -21.10 9.91
C MET A 19 -40.10 -20.76 10.54
N LYS A 20 -40.17 -20.06 11.67
CA LYS A 20 -39.09 -19.89 12.62
C LYS A 20 -38.56 -21.27 13.06
N ILE A 21 -37.25 -21.38 13.22
CA ILE A 21 -36.63 -22.38 14.09
C ILE A 21 -35.92 -21.58 15.18
N GLU A 22 -36.55 -21.59 16.35
CA GLU A 22 -36.01 -21.12 17.62
C GLU A 22 -35.14 -22.23 18.24
N ASP A 23 -34.08 -21.80 18.93
CA ASP A 23 -33.37 -22.43 20.06
C ASP A 23 -32.84 -23.87 19.95
N TYR A 24 -31.51 -24.01 19.76
CA TYR A 24 -30.72 -25.10 20.37
C TYR A 24 -29.25 -24.67 20.59
N PHE A 25 -28.95 -24.17 21.79
CA PHE A 25 -27.62 -24.22 22.39
C PHE A 25 -27.69 -25.16 23.61
N PRO A 26 -26.81 -26.16 23.76
CA PRO A 26 -26.71 -26.91 25.01
C PRO A 26 -26.11 -26.03 26.11
N GLN A 27 -26.83 -25.86 27.20
CA GLN A 27 -26.34 -25.31 28.46
C GLN A 27 -25.20 -26.19 29.01
N VAL A 28 -24.08 -25.57 29.39
CA VAL A 28 -23.06 -26.21 30.22
C VAL A 28 -23.02 -25.48 31.57
N ASN A 29 -23.36 -26.22 32.61
CA ASN A 29 -23.31 -25.77 34.00
C ASN A 29 -21.86 -25.65 34.50
N LYS A 30 -21.65 -24.67 35.38
CA LYS A 30 -20.46 -24.51 36.22
C LYS A 30 -20.49 -25.50 37.39
N GLU A 31 -19.30 -26.01 37.72
CA GLU A 31 -18.70 -26.23 39.05
C GLU A 31 -18.00 -27.59 39.13
N GLN A 32 -16.65 -27.59 39.23
CA GLN A 32 -15.96 -27.81 40.51
C GLN A 32 -14.43 -27.76 40.35
N GLU A 33 -13.81 -27.35 41.44
CA GLU A 33 -12.40 -27.09 41.71
C GLU A 33 -11.50 -28.32 41.47
N ASN A 34 -10.24 -28.08 41.08
CA ASN A 34 -9.05 -28.54 41.83
C ASN A 34 -7.72 -28.08 41.19
N ASN A 35 -6.98 -27.29 41.96
CA ASN A 35 -5.52 -27.10 41.86
C ASN A 35 -4.80 -28.42 42.23
N PRO A 36 -3.55 -28.70 41.78
CA PRO A 36 -2.38 -28.15 42.47
C PRO A 36 -1.08 -27.91 41.66
N SER A 37 -0.40 -26.83 42.07
CA SER A 37 1.01 -26.77 42.50
C SER A 37 2.19 -26.94 41.53
N ILE A 38 2.87 -25.80 41.37
CA ILE A 38 4.31 -25.59 41.13
C ILE A 38 5.17 -26.31 42.19
N PRO A 39 6.41 -26.71 41.83
CA PRO A 39 7.52 -26.56 42.77
C PRO A 39 8.70 -25.77 42.19
N GLN A 40 9.11 -24.73 42.93
CA GLN A 40 10.43 -24.13 42.87
C GLN A 40 11.42 -24.97 43.68
N MET A 41 12.67 -25.08 43.23
CA MET A 41 13.80 -25.25 44.14
C MET A 41 15.09 -24.61 43.59
N LYS A 42 15.65 -23.70 44.41
CA LYS A 42 17.06 -23.24 44.42
C LYS A 42 17.94 -24.44 44.84
N THR A 43 19.24 -24.58 44.57
CA THR A 43 20.40 -23.72 44.90
C THR A 43 21.65 -24.52 44.51
N GLY A 44 22.78 -23.89 44.13
CA GLY A 44 24.08 -24.60 44.15
C GLY A 44 25.23 -23.99 43.35
N SER A 45 25.92 -23.01 43.94
CA SER A 45 27.24 -22.54 43.50
C SER A 45 28.34 -23.50 43.94
N ARG A 46 29.34 -23.78 43.09
CA ARG A 46 30.70 -24.16 43.51
C ARG A 46 31.75 -23.69 42.48
N LYS A 47 32.75 -22.97 43.02
CA LYS A 47 33.97 -22.50 42.37
C LYS A 47 34.93 -23.67 42.04
N GLY A 48 35.75 -23.48 41.00
CA GLY A 48 36.73 -24.45 40.46
C GLY A 48 37.97 -24.72 41.35
N PRO A 49 38.99 -25.37 40.76
CA PRO A 49 40.25 -24.68 40.52
C PRO A 49 40.91 -24.99 39.16
N ASN A 50 41.88 -24.13 38.84
CA ASN A 50 42.66 -24.00 37.61
C ASN A 50 43.57 -25.20 37.32
N ASP A 51 43.87 -25.43 36.04
CA ASP A 51 45.26 -25.61 35.60
C ASP A 51 45.49 -25.09 34.17
N ILE A 52 46.68 -24.52 34.01
CA ILE A 52 47.16 -23.66 32.93
C ILE A 52 48.00 -24.50 31.97
N THR A 53 47.82 -24.38 30.64
CA THR A 53 48.90 -24.04 29.68
C THR A 53 48.42 -23.88 28.23
N ASN A 54 48.67 -22.67 27.71
CA ASN A 54 48.92 -22.16 26.36
C ASN A 54 48.93 -23.08 25.12
N THR A 55 48.80 -22.62 23.87
CA THR A 55 48.27 -21.43 23.16
C THR A 55 48.63 -21.69 21.69
N GLN A 56 47.67 -21.59 20.77
CA GLN A 56 47.80 -21.00 19.41
C GLN A 56 46.43 -21.21 18.71
N ALA A 57 45.48 -20.29 18.85
CA ALA A 57 45.35 -19.01 18.14
C ALA A 57 45.02 -19.15 16.64
N GLN A 58 43.73 -19.38 16.35
CA GLN A 58 43.05 -18.76 15.21
C GLN A 58 41.80 -18.06 15.75
N GLY A 59 41.87 -16.72 15.85
CA GLY A 59 40.82 -15.89 16.38
C GLY A 59 39.65 -15.70 15.40
N PRO A 60 38.44 -15.39 15.89
CA PRO A 60 37.27 -15.09 15.07
C PRO A 60 37.41 -13.70 14.41
N LYS A 61 36.90 -13.62 13.18
CA LYS A 61 36.79 -12.40 12.35
C LYS A 61 36.27 -11.18 13.14
N ASP A 62 36.88 -10.04 12.85
CA ASP A 62 36.68 -8.73 13.47
C ASP A 62 35.23 -8.38 13.80
N GLN A 63 34.92 -8.33 15.10
CA GLN A 63 33.81 -7.54 15.62
C GLN A 63 34.25 -6.06 15.64
N ALA A 64 33.69 -5.24 14.77
CA ALA A 64 33.88 -3.79 14.82
C ALA A 64 33.38 -3.24 16.17
N ILE A 65 34.32 -2.80 17.02
CA ILE A 65 34.06 -2.04 18.25
C ILE A 65 33.30 -0.76 17.85
N SER A 66 32.01 -0.65 18.18
CA SER A 66 31.22 0.55 17.88
C SER A 66 31.72 1.71 18.72
N ARG A 67 32.02 2.86 18.11
CA ARG A 67 32.48 4.04 18.84
C ARG A 67 31.29 4.89 19.27
N ASP A 68 31.36 5.46 20.48
CA ASP A 68 30.39 6.47 20.94
C ASP A 68 30.73 7.84 20.36
N LYS A 69 29.68 8.60 19.99
CA LYS A 69 29.78 9.96 19.48
C LYS A 69 29.36 10.96 20.55
N VAL A 70 30.08 12.08 20.65
CA VAL A 70 29.78 13.17 21.59
C VAL A 70 29.25 14.39 20.84
N LEU A 71 28.07 14.88 21.25
CA LEU A 71 27.42 16.09 20.76
C LEU A 71 27.13 17.06 21.91
N TYR A 72 27.02 18.35 21.61
CA TYR A 72 26.56 19.37 22.54
C TYR A 72 25.22 19.92 22.10
N ILE A 73 24.24 19.98 23.00
CA ILE A 73 22.86 20.40 22.71
C ILE A 73 22.53 21.66 23.52
N THR A 74 21.89 22.63 22.89
CA THR A 74 21.32 23.82 23.56
C THR A 74 19.84 23.94 23.25
N LEU A 75 19.04 24.24 24.25
CA LEU A 75 17.61 24.43 24.12
C LEU A 75 17.31 25.94 23.94
N GLY A 76 16.82 26.31 22.76
CA GLY A 76 16.48 27.69 22.36
C GLY A 76 15.10 28.16 22.86
N VAL A 77 14.60 27.63 23.98
CA VAL A 77 13.22 27.88 24.48
C VAL A 77 13.20 29.00 25.53
N HIS A 78 12.10 29.75 25.61
CA HIS A 78 11.94 30.96 26.44
C HIS A 78 11.70 30.73 27.95
N HIS A 79 11.98 29.54 28.51
CA HIS A 79 11.75 29.26 29.93
C HIS A 79 12.98 29.53 30.81
N ARG A 80 12.78 30.18 31.98
CA ARG A 80 13.82 30.57 32.94
C ARG A 80 14.71 29.41 33.45
N LYS A 81 14.30 28.14 33.32
CA LYS A 81 15.02 26.97 33.88
C LYS A 81 16.15 26.43 32.99
N ASN A 82 15.99 26.44 31.66
CA ASN A 82 16.90 25.76 30.72
C ASN A 82 17.53 26.68 29.66
N LYS A 83 17.21 27.98 29.68
CA LYS A 83 17.69 28.96 28.68
C LYS A 83 19.22 28.96 28.60
N LYS A 84 19.76 28.55 27.44
CA LYS A 84 21.20 28.55 27.09
C LYS A 84 22.11 27.56 27.85
N ARG A 85 21.57 26.55 28.55
CA ARG A 85 22.42 25.48 29.11
C ARG A 85 22.90 24.54 27.99
N LYS A 86 24.21 24.28 27.95
CA LYS A 86 24.82 23.28 27.07
C LYS A 86 24.72 21.90 27.73
N HIS A 87 24.04 20.96 27.09
CA HIS A 87 23.92 19.57 27.50
C HIS A 87 24.91 18.72 26.69
N ARG A 88 25.69 17.86 27.35
CA ARG A 88 26.55 16.88 26.67
C ARG A 88 25.74 15.62 26.40
N LEU A 89 25.69 15.21 25.15
CA LEU A 89 25.05 13.97 24.68
C LEU A 89 26.14 13.00 24.24
N THR A 90 26.11 11.77 24.73
CA THR A 90 27.04 10.71 24.32
C THR A 90 26.22 9.46 24.02
N HIS A 91 26.34 8.94 22.80
CA HIS A 91 25.56 7.79 22.34
C HIS A 91 26.26 7.08 21.17
N ASN A 92 25.90 5.82 20.93
CA ASN A 92 26.41 5.01 19.82
C ASN A 92 26.31 5.72 18.47
N GLU A 93 27.39 5.73 17.69
CA GLU A 93 27.47 6.39 16.37
C GLU A 93 26.45 5.89 15.34
N ARG A 94 25.94 4.66 15.48
CA ARG A 94 24.93 4.09 14.58
C ARG A 94 23.51 4.51 14.92
N ALA A 95 23.29 5.10 16.10
CA ALA A 95 21.96 5.59 16.49
C ALA A 95 21.60 6.84 15.68
N SER A 96 20.30 7.06 15.47
CA SER A 96 19.80 8.32 14.89
C SER A 96 19.85 9.44 15.91
N LEU A 97 19.90 10.69 15.42
CA LEU A 97 19.86 11.87 16.27
C LEU A 97 18.62 11.89 17.19
N SER A 98 17.44 11.48 16.70
CA SER A 98 16.23 11.44 17.54
C SER A 98 16.38 10.50 18.74
N VAL A 99 16.86 9.27 18.50
CA VAL A 99 17.05 8.27 19.56
C VAL A 99 18.03 8.79 20.60
N ALA A 100 19.12 9.41 20.15
CA ALA A 100 20.11 10.00 21.05
C ALA A 100 19.51 11.18 21.85
N LEU A 101 18.75 12.06 21.22
CA LEU A 101 18.10 13.19 21.90
C LEU A 101 17.10 12.74 22.96
N ASP A 102 16.40 11.62 22.76
CA ASP A 102 15.45 11.08 23.71
C ASP A 102 16.13 10.52 24.98
N THR A 103 17.46 10.40 25.01
CA THR A 103 18.18 10.09 26.26
C THR A 103 18.34 11.30 27.19
N LEU A 104 18.21 12.52 26.67
CA LEU A 104 18.32 13.75 27.46
C LEU A 104 16.98 14.11 28.11
N GLN A 105 16.93 14.03 29.44
CA GLN A 105 15.74 14.38 30.21
C GLN A 105 15.24 15.81 29.91
N ALA A 106 16.15 16.77 29.77
CA ALA A 106 15.79 18.14 29.42
C ALA A 106 15.11 18.27 28.05
N VAL A 107 15.47 17.42 27.07
CA VAL A 107 14.82 17.42 25.74
C VAL A 107 13.43 16.79 25.83
N LYS A 108 13.29 15.70 26.58
CA LYS A 108 12.00 15.03 26.84
C LYS A 108 10.98 15.98 27.47
N GLU A 109 11.38 16.68 28.54
CA GLU A 109 10.51 17.65 29.22
C GLU A 109 10.06 18.78 28.29
N GLU A 110 10.94 19.29 27.42
CA GLU A 110 10.58 20.32 26.46
C GLU A 110 9.68 19.78 25.32
N ARG A 111 9.88 18.53 24.86
CA ARG A 111 8.96 17.88 23.89
C ARG A 111 7.54 17.81 24.44
N GLU A 112 7.39 17.39 25.70
CA GLU A 112 6.09 17.30 26.38
C GLU A 112 5.44 18.68 26.54
N GLN A 113 6.21 19.71 26.92
CA GLN A 113 5.68 21.07 27.09
C GLN A 113 5.31 21.75 25.77
N GLN A 114 5.97 21.39 24.67
CA GLN A 114 5.74 21.96 23.33
C GLN A 114 4.88 21.04 22.46
N GLN A 115 4.01 20.23 23.08
CA GLN A 115 3.10 19.30 22.40
C GLN A 115 2.35 19.95 21.22
N GLY A 116 2.35 19.28 20.07
CA GLY A 116 1.75 19.81 18.83
C GLY A 116 2.62 20.77 18.01
N LYS A 117 3.86 21.07 18.44
CA LYS A 117 4.86 21.80 17.65
C LYS A 117 5.88 20.86 17.01
N GLU A 118 6.45 21.28 15.89
CA GLU A 118 7.51 20.56 15.19
C GLU A 118 8.87 20.91 15.80
N MET A 119 9.67 19.90 16.16
CA MET A 119 11.03 20.11 16.64
C MET A 119 11.97 20.40 15.47
N LEU A 120 12.71 21.51 15.57
CA LEU A 120 13.72 21.90 14.60
C LEU A 120 15.10 21.87 15.27
N VAL A 121 16.03 21.13 14.68
CA VAL A 121 17.42 21.06 15.15
C VAL A 121 18.30 21.81 14.16
N TRP A 122 18.99 22.84 14.64
CA TRP A 122 19.94 23.64 13.88
C TRP A 122 21.36 23.32 14.34
N GLY A 123 22.27 23.05 13.42
CA GLY A 123 23.69 22.92 13.77
C GLY A 123 24.36 24.30 13.84
N ILE A 124 24.92 24.61 15.02
CA ILE A 124 25.67 25.85 15.29
C ILE A 124 27.14 25.66 14.90
N GLU A 125 27.74 24.54 15.28
CA GLU A 125 29.17 24.26 15.10
C GLU A 125 29.37 22.85 14.53
N GLY A 126 30.23 22.75 13.52
CA GLY A 126 30.56 21.50 12.82
C GLY A 126 29.66 21.19 11.62
N ILE A 127 28.34 21.36 11.74
CA ILE A 127 27.39 21.24 10.62
C ILE A 127 26.53 22.50 10.61
N GLU A 128 26.55 23.27 9.53
CA GLU A 128 25.76 24.49 9.41
C GLU A 128 24.48 24.23 8.61
N GLY A 129 23.36 24.10 9.29
CA GLY A 129 22.06 23.83 8.66
C GLY A 129 21.05 23.21 9.59
N TYR A 130 19.79 23.16 9.14
CA TYR A 130 18.76 22.37 9.81
C TYR A 130 19.02 20.89 9.56
N ILE A 131 19.01 20.10 10.62
CA ILE A 131 19.41 18.69 10.62
C ILE A 131 18.18 17.78 10.64
N ASN A 132 18.26 16.66 9.93
CA ASN A 132 17.23 15.63 9.96
C ASN A 132 17.37 14.81 11.25
N LEU A 133 16.28 14.63 11.99
CA LEU A 133 16.25 13.83 13.22
C LEU A 133 16.53 12.33 12.98
N GLY A 134 16.33 11.83 11.76
CA GLY A 134 16.71 10.47 11.35
C GLY A 134 18.20 10.29 11.07
N MET A 135 18.98 11.37 10.97
CA MET A 135 20.39 11.30 10.58
C MET A 135 21.24 10.50 11.60
N PRO A 136 22.05 9.51 11.16
CA PRO A 136 22.94 8.74 12.04
C PRO A 136 24.00 9.63 12.72
N LEU A 137 24.39 9.30 13.95
CA LEU A 137 25.41 10.04 14.70
C LEU A 137 26.81 9.97 14.06
N SER A 138 27.09 8.93 13.26
CA SER A 138 28.31 8.77 12.47
C SER A 138 28.51 9.91 11.46
N CYS A 139 27.43 10.55 11.02
CA CYS A 139 27.44 11.66 10.06
C CYS A 139 27.93 12.97 10.67
N PHE A 140 27.96 13.08 12.01
CA PHE A 140 28.36 14.31 12.69
C PHE A 140 29.88 14.39 12.82
N PRO A 141 30.49 15.59 12.73
CA PRO A 141 31.91 15.77 13.02
C PRO A 141 32.18 15.57 14.52
N GLU A 142 33.46 15.43 14.88
CA GLU A 142 33.86 15.41 16.29
C GLU A 142 33.56 16.78 16.93
N LYS A 143 32.84 16.78 18.06
CA LYS A 143 32.41 17.99 18.80
C LYS A 143 31.45 18.91 18.03
N CYS A 144 30.32 18.36 17.56
CA CYS A 144 29.25 19.16 16.97
C CYS A 144 28.34 19.79 18.04
N HIS A 145 27.94 21.06 17.84
CA HIS A 145 27.02 21.80 18.71
C HIS A 145 25.70 22.08 17.98
N LEU A 146 24.60 21.60 18.53
CA LEU A 146 23.24 21.74 18.01
C LEU A 146 22.37 22.62 18.92
N GLU A 147 21.45 23.36 18.30
CA GLU A 147 20.38 24.10 18.96
C GLU A 147 19.02 23.51 18.59
N ILE A 148 18.16 23.33 19.60
CA ILE A 148 16.80 22.84 19.42
C ILE A 148 15.82 23.98 19.62
N THR A 149 14.92 24.14 18.65
CA THR A 149 13.81 25.08 18.67
C THR A 149 12.52 24.37 18.28
N PHE A 150 11.37 25.02 18.49
CA PHE A 150 10.05 24.43 18.19
C PHE A 150 9.23 25.39 17.35
N ALA A 151 8.74 24.90 16.21
CA ALA A 151 7.96 25.66 15.24
C ALA A 151 6.47 25.29 15.28
N GLN A 152 5.59 26.26 15.02
CA GLN A 152 4.15 25.99 14.97
C GLN A 152 3.79 25.13 13.76
N SER A 153 3.24 23.94 14.01
CA SER A 153 2.72 23.08 12.95
C SER A 153 1.30 23.53 12.56
N LYS A 154 1.08 23.84 11.27
CA LYS A 154 -0.26 24.14 10.73
C LYS A 154 -1.08 22.89 10.40
N SER A 155 -0.50 21.70 10.53
CA SER A 155 -1.23 20.44 10.36
C SER A 155 -1.67 19.93 11.72
N LYS A 156 -3.00 19.86 11.95
CA LYS A 156 -3.57 19.02 13.01
C LYS A 156 -3.34 17.55 12.63
N GLN A 157 -2.14 17.04 12.79
CA GLN A 157 -1.89 15.60 12.82
C GLN A 157 -2.04 15.15 14.27
N LYS A 158 -2.92 14.17 14.49
CA LYS A 158 -3.00 13.45 15.75
C LYS A 158 -1.64 12.82 16.04
N GLU A 159 -1.20 12.92 17.28
CA GLU A 159 0.00 12.27 17.78
C GLU A 159 -0.17 10.75 17.68
N GLY A 160 0.45 10.19 16.65
CA GLY A 160 0.64 8.77 16.45
C GLY A 160 1.82 8.63 15.52
N ASN A 161 3.01 8.44 16.11
CA ASN A 161 4.30 8.18 15.46
C ASN A 161 4.72 9.22 14.41
N GLN A 162 5.45 10.24 14.87
CA GLN A 162 6.20 11.15 14.00
C GLN A 162 7.36 10.35 13.36
N ILE A 163 7.10 9.70 12.22
CA ILE A 163 8.11 8.96 11.45
C ILE A 163 9.05 10.00 10.83
N PHE A 164 10.18 10.27 11.50
CA PHE A 164 11.29 11.02 10.93
C PHE A 164 11.92 10.12 9.84
N GLY A 165 11.79 10.43 8.55
CA GLY A 165 12.42 9.61 7.49
C GLY A 165 13.93 9.47 7.71
N ARG A 166 14.63 8.34 7.46
CA ARG A 166 14.36 7.11 6.70
C ARG A 166 15.15 5.95 7.37
N HIS A 167 14.66 4.70 7.32
CA HIS A 167 15.39 3.48 7.73
C HIS A 167 15.61 2.55 6.53
N ASP A 168 16.86 2.41 6.09
CA ASP A 168 17.38 1.27 5.32
C ASP A 168 18.74 0.89 5.95
N LYS A 169 18.91 -0.37 6.35
CA LYS A 169 20.10 -0.86 7.05
C LYS A 169 20.93 -1.69 6.08
N ALA A 170 22.03 -1.13 5.55
CA ALA A 170 23.17 -1.89 5.00
C ALA A 170 24.38 -1.03 4.53
N SER A 171 24.31 0.29 4.45
CA SER A 171 25.46 1.11 4.01
C SER A 171 26.08 1.91 5.17
N VAL A 172 27.41 1.81 5.31
CA VAL A 172 28.22 2.59 6.27
C VAL A 172 28.61 3.96 5.69
N ASP A 173 28.42 4.15 4.38
CA ASP A 173 28.91 5.31 3.64
C ASP A 173 27.77 6.30 3.37
N CYS A 174 27.59 7.23 4.31
CA CYS A 174 26.66 8.35 4.17
C CYS A 174 27.34 9.56 3.52
N VAL A 175 26.66 10.19 2.56
CA VAL A 175 27.00 11.50 1.99
C VAL A 175 26.07 12.57 2.56
N LYS A 176 26.63 13.74 2.86
CA LYS A 176 25.93 14.92 3.38
C LYS A 176 26.07 16.09 2.42
N PHE A 177 24.96 16.72 2.09
CA PHE A 177 24.96 17.92 1.25
C PHE A 177 23.87 18.88 1.70
N PHE A 178 23.96 20.14 1.27
CA PHE A 178 23.15 21.21 1.80
C PHE A 178 22.25 21.80 0.72
N ILE A 179 20.97 22.00 1.05
CA ILE A 179 20.00 22.61 0.15
C ILE A 179 19.41 23.87 0.80
N HIS A 180 19.38 24.97 0.05
CA HIS A 180 18.68 26.18 0.48
C HIS A 180 17.16 25.93 0.55
N ALA A 181 16.51 26.38 1.62
CA ALA A 181 15.07 26.17 1.84
C ALA A 181 14.15 26.99 0.92
N ILE A 182 14.73 27.81 0.04
CA ILE A 182 14.06 28.61 -0.98
C ILE A 182 14.60 28.19 -2.36
N GLY A 183 13.70 27.92 -3.31
CA GLY A 183 14.11 27.64 -4.70
C GLY A 183 14.50 28.91 -5.47
N LYS A 184 15.44 28.79 -6.41
CA LYS A 184 16.07 29.90 -7.17
C LYS A 184 15.05 30.80 -7.88
N LYS A 185 14.04 30.23 -8.55
CA LYS A 185 13.02 30.99 -9.30
C LYS A 185 11.80 31.38 -8.43
N LYS A 186 11.52 32.69 -8.35
CA LYS A 186 10.36 33.32 -7.67
C LYS A 186 10.24 33.03 -6.17
N ARG A 187 11.34 32.67 -5.49
CA ARG A 187 11.34 32.28 -4.07
C ARG A 187 10.29 31.22 -3.74
N LYS A 188 10.17 30.20 -4.62
CA LYS A 188 9.17 29.14 -4.43
C LYS A 188 9.46 28.37 -3.13
N ARG A 189 8.43 28.14 -2.33
CA ARG A 189 8.51 27.28 -1.14
C ARG A 189 8.75 25.83 -1.54
N ILE A 190 9.81 25.24 -1.01
CA ILE A 190 10.21 23.84 -1.24
C ILE A 190 10.21 22.98 0.04
N VAL A 191 9.98 23.59 1.21
CA VAL A 191 9.96 22.94 2.53
C VAL A 191 8.57 22.86 3.15
N LYS A 192 8.31 21.79 3.90
CA LYS A 192 7.04 21.57 4.62
C LYS A 192 6.86 22.53 5.78
N CYS A 193 7.89 22.80 6.58
CA CYS A 193 7.82 23.75 7.68
C CYS A 193 7.87 25.20 7.14
N GLY A 194 6.86 26.01 7.46
CA GLY A 194 6.79 27.40 6.96
C GLY A 194 7.86 28.31 7.56
N GLU A 195 8.32 28.02 8.77
CA GLU A 195 9.34 28.80 9.46
C GLU A 195 10.74 28.66 8.84
N LEU A 196 10.98 27.55 8.14
CA LEU A 196 12.21 27.27 7.39
C LEU A 196 12.24 27.97 6.02
N HIS A 197 11.10 28.45 5.51
CA HIS A 197 11.02 29.12 4.22
C HIS A 197 11.48 30.59 4.33
N LYS A 198 12.76 30.80 4.63
CA LYS A 198 13.41 32.11 4.75
C LYS A 198 14.74 32.12 4.02
N GLU A 199 15.13 33.29 3.55
CA GLU A 199 16.39 33.50 2.83
C GLU A 199 17.56 33.18 3.78
N GLY A 200 18.57 32.46 3.28
CA GLY A 200 19.70 31.98 4.07
C GLY A 200 19.44 30.71 4.90
N CYS A 201 18.21 30.18 4.99
CA CYS A 201 17.97 28.89 5.63
C CYS A 201 18.47 27.73 4.77
N LYS A 202 19.29 26.85 5.35
CA LYS A 202 19.88 25.67 4.69
C LYS A 202 19.45 24.40 5.42
N LEU A 203 19.22 23.32 4.68
CA LEU A 203 18.93 21.99 5.22
C LEU A 203 20.10 21.06 4.92
N CYS A 204 20.60 20.38 5.94
CA CYS A 204 21.56 19.30 5.80
C CYS A 204 20.81 18.02 5.42
N VAL A 205 20.94 17.59 4.16
CA VAL A 205 20.40 16.34 3.64
C VAL A 205 21.48 15.26 3.79
N TYR A 206 21.10 14.08 4.26
CA TYR A 206 21.96 12.91 4.27
C TYR A 206 21.38 11.82 3.36
N ALA A 207 22.26 11.07 2.72
CA ALA A 207 21.92 10.00 1.79
C ALA A 207 22.99 8.92 1.82
N PHE A 208 22.69 7.71 1.36
CA PHE A 208 23.70 6.67 1.20
C PHE A 208 24.36 6.77 -0.18
N LYS A 209 25.64 6.40 -0.28
CA LYS A 209 26.27 6.25 -1.60
C LYS A 209 25.48 5.28 -2.48
N GLY A 210 25.37 5.59 -3.77
CA GLY A 210 24.58 4.88 -4.77
C GLY A 210 23.18 5.48 -4.97
N GLU A 211 22.68 6.29 -4.04
CA GLU A 211 21.34 6.88 -4.12
C GLU A 211 21.27 8.07 -5.07
N THR A 212 20.11 8.28 -5.68
CA THR A 212 19.88 9.46 -6.50
C THR A 212 19.62 10.70 -5.63
N VAL A 213 19.95 11.88 -6.16
CA VAL A 213 19.64 13.17 -5.52
C VAL A 213 18.15 13.31 -5.23
N LYS A 214 17.31 12.88 -6.18
CA LYS A 214 15.86 12.88 -6.03
C LYS A 214 15.41 12.01 -4.86
N ASP A 215 15.92 10.79 -4.78
CA ASP A 215 15.62 9.87 -3.68
C ASP A 215 16.01 10.47 -2.33
N ALA A 216 17.25 10.99 -2.22
CA ALA A 216 17.76 11.61 -1.01
C ALA A 216 16.84 12.72 -0.49
N VAL A 217 16.45 13.65 -1.37
CA VAL A 217 15.59 14.78 -1.03
C VAL A 217 14.17 14.35 -0.68
N CYS A 218 13.62 13.36 -1.37
CA CYS A 218 12.26 12.87 -1.11
C CYS A 218 12.18 12.10 0.22
N LYS A 219 13.17 11.24 0.50
CA LYS A 219 13.23 10.46 1.75
C LYS A 219 13.61 11.28 2.99
N ASP A 220 14.22 12.45 2.82
CA ASP A 220 14.53 13.36 3.92
C ASP A 220 13.25 13.87 4.64
N SER A 221 12.09 13.79 4.00
CA SER A 221 10.76 14.08 4.55
C SER A 221 10.47 15.55 4.94
N ARG A 222 11.48 16.43 5.02
CA ARG A 222 11.30 17.87 5.31
C ARG A 222 10.93 18.71 4.09
N PHE A 223 11.21 18.22 2.88
CA PHE A 223 10.85 18.86 1.62
C PHE A 223 9.39 18.59 1.22
N LEU A 224 8.83 19.45 0.37
CA LEU A 224 7.48 19.27 -0.16
C LEU A 224 7.45 18.15 -1.21
N SER A 225 6.40 17.33 -1.16
CA SER A 225 6.21 16.16 -2.02
C SER A 225 6.13 16.48 -3.53
N PHE A 226 5.92 17.75 -3.92
CA PHE A 226 5.94 18.08 -5.36
C PHE A 226 7.31 17.82 -6.01
N LEU A 227 8.40 17.76 -5.23
CA LEU A 227 9.73 17.41 -5.75
C LEU A 227 9.84 15.93 -6.17
N GLU A 228 8.92 15.06 -5.74
CA GLU A 228 8.85 13.67 -6.20
C GLU A 228 8.39 13.58 -7.67
N THR A 229 7.56 14.52 -8.11
CA THR A 229 6.91 14.49 -9.43
C THR A 229 7.47 15.52 -10.40
N ALA A 230 8.02 16.62 -9.90
CA ALA A 230 8.54 17.69 -10.74
C ALA A 230 9.90 17.34 -11.37
N ASP A 231 10.14 17.88 -12.57
CA ASP A 231 11.48 17.97 -13.16
C ASP A 231 12.20 19.15 -12.50
N TRP A 232 13.27 18.87 -11.76
CA TRP A 232 14.09 19.87 -11.10
C TRP A 232 15.55 19.41 -11.06
N LYS A 233 16.42 20.38 -10.88
CA LYS A 233 17.86 20.19 -10.76
C LYS A 233 18.42 20.99 -9.60
N LEU A 234 19.54 20.51 -9.07
CA LEU A 234 20.36 21.25 -8.13
C LEU A 234 21.30 22.18 -8.89
N ILE A 235 21.46 23.39 -8.37
CA ILE A 235 22.39 24.36 -8.90
C ILE A 235 23.41 24.66 -7.81
N GLU A 236 24.68 24.38 -8.11
CA GLU A 236 25.84 24.72 -7.30
C GLU A 236 26.48 26.00 -7.85
N ASN A 237 26.52 27.06 -7.05
CA ASN A 237 27.14 28.35 -7.41
C ASN A 237 26.71 28.88 -8.81
N LEU A 238 27.63 29.53 -9.54
CA LEU A 238 27.43 30.23 -10.83
C LEU A 238 27.16 29.28 -12.03
N ASP A 239 26.17 28.40 -11.87
CA ASP A 239 25.53 27.56 -12.90
C ASP A 239 26.08 26.13 -13.11
N SER A 240 26.77 25.53 -12.14
CA SER A 240 26.99 24.08 -12.14
C SER A 240 25.66 23.35 -11.85
N ILE A 241 25.21 22.52 -12.79
CA ILE A 241 23.92 21.83 -12.73
C ILE A 241 24.14 20.36 -12.38
N VAL A 242 23.47 19.90 -11.32
CA VAL A 242 23.37 18.49 -10.94
C VAL A 242 21.91 18.07 -11.15
N GLU A 243 21.69 17.19 -12.12
CA GLU A 243 20.35 16.65 -12.40
C GLU A 243 19.85 15.82 -11.22
N SER A 244 18.54 15.89 -10.93
CA SER A 244 17.96 15.16 -9.80
C SER A 244 18.09 13.63 -9.92
N THR A 245 18.35 13.11 -11.12
CA THR A 245 18.61 11.68 -11.38
C THR A 245 20.05 11.25 -11.11
N GLN A 246 20.99 12.18 -10.92
CA GLN A 246 22.39 11.84 -10.64
C GLN A 246 22.56 11.26 -9.24
N ARG A 247 23.64 10.49 -9.03
CA ARG A 247 23.99 9.92 -7.74
C ARG A 247 24.54 10.97 -6.78
N VAL A 248 24.33 10.74 -5.49
CA VAL A 248 24.80 11.63 -4.42
C VAL A 248 26.29 11.48 -4.10
N ASP A 249 26.97 10.50 -4.69
CA ASP A 249 28.32 10.04 -4.30
C ASP A 249 29.36 11.18 -4.20
N ASP A 250 29.27 12.15 -5.11
CA ASP A 250 30.20 13.29 -5.21
C ASP A 250 29.67 14.60 -4.61
N LEU A 251 28.63 14.52 -3.77
CA LEU A 251 27.95 15.70 -3.23
C LEU A 251 28.38 16.10 -1.81
N GLU A 252 29.31 15.35 -1.20
CA GLU A 252 29.76 15.59 0.18
C GLU A 252 30.19 17.05 0.41
N GLY A 253 29.57 17.71 1.38
CA GLY A 253 29.86 19.07 1.82
C GLY A 253 29.40 20.18 0.87
N LYS A 254 28.76 19.86 -0.26
CA LYS A 254 28.37 20.86 -1.27
C LYS A 254 27.03 21.55 -0.95
N PHE A 255 26.85 22.75 -1.51
CA PHE A 255 25.67 23.59 -1.30
C PHE A 255 24.92 23.85 -2.60
N PHE A 256 23.60 23.69 -2.55
CA PHE A 256 22.76 23.75 -3.73
C PHE A 256 21.50 24.59 -3.53
N GLU A 257 21.00 25.14 -4.64
CA GLU A 257 19.64 25.65 -4.77
C GLU A 257 18.82 24.73 -5.67
N ILE A 258 17.53 24.56 -5.38
CA ILE A 258 16.62 23.80 -6.26
C ILE A 258 16.02 24.75 -7.32
N GLU A 259 16.22 24.40 -8.59
CA GLU A 259 15.50 25.00 -9.70
C GLU A 259 14.50 24.01 -10.31
N VAL A 260 13.23 24.41 -10.33
CA VAL A 260 12.13 23.62 -10.91
C VAL A 260 11.91 24.08 -12.35
N GLU A 261 12.02 23.17 -13.31
CA GLU A 261 11.83 23.49 -14.72
C GLU A 261 10.34 23.70 -15.04
N LYS A 262 10.05 24.69 -15.88
CA LYS A 262 8.72 24.82 -16.51
C LYS A 262 8.81 24.16 -17.87
N LYS A 263 8.09 23.06 -18.08
CA LYS A 263 7.78 22.62 -19.44
C LYS A 263 6.96 23.71 -20.13
N GLY A 264 7.64 24.51 -20.94
CA GLY A 264 7.02 25.34 -21.96
C GLY A 264 6.31 24.41 -22.94
N GLY A 265 5.05 24.70 -23.25
CA GLY A 265 4.27 23.87 -24.15
C GLY A 265 4.90 23.81 -25.54
N SER A 266 5.58 22.70 -25.84
CA SER A 266 5.85 22.26 -27.20
C SER A 266 5.11 20.95 -27.43
N LYS A 267 4.24 20.96 -28.44
CA LYS A 267 3.57 19.77 -28.95
C LYS A 267 4.62 18.90 -29.66
N VAL A 268 5.12 17.87 -29.01
CA VAL A 268 5.57 16.66 -29.69
C VAL A 268 5.21 15.47 -28.80
N ALA A 269 4.53 14.51 -29.39
CA ALA A 269 4.08 13.29 -28.74
C ALA A 269 5.28 12.42 -28.37
N ALA A 270 5.39 12.06 -27.08
CA ALA A 270 5.99 10.81 -26.63
C ALA A 270 5.51 10.53 -25.20
N THR A 271 5.00 9.32 -25.06
CA THR A 271 4.43 8.65 -23.90
C THR A 271 5.40 8.63 -22.72
N GLN A 272 4.93 8.88 -21.48
CA GLN A 272 5.07 7.98 -20.31
C GLN A 272 4.71 8.67 -18.97
N ASN A 273 3.90 7.94 -18.20
CA ASN A 273 3.77 7.87 -16.74
C ASN A 273 3.19 9.08 -15.96
N PHE A 274 1.88 8.95 -15.71
CA PHE A 274 1.22 9.45 -14.50
C PHE A 274 1.45 8.43 -13.39
N ASP A 275 1.82 8.86 -12.20
CA ASP A 275 1.10 8.55 -10.95
C ASP A 275 1.68 9.37 -9.80
N SER A 276 0.80 10.11 -9.14
CA SER A 276 0.89 10.68 -7.78
C SER A 276 -0.10 11.84 -7.70
N ALA A 277 -1.37 11.51 -7.49
CA ALA A 277 -2.42 12.48 -7.24
C ALA A 277 -3.16 12.12 -5.96
N ASP A 278 -2.50 12.30 -4.81
CA ASP A 278 -3.24 12.76 -3.64
C ASP A 278 -2.34 13.51 -2.65
N SER A 279 -2.11 14.81 -2.92
CA SER A 279 -2.14 15.84 -1.89
C SER A 279 -1.96 17.24 -2.51
N ARG A 280 -2.97 18.10 -2.29
CA ARG A 280 -2.97 19.57 -2.46
C ARG A 280 -3.04 20.10 -3.90
N ASN A 281 -4.20 19.98 -4.52
CA ASN A 281 -4.65 20.99 -5.50
C ASN A 281 -5.69 21.91 -4.87
N LEU A 282 -5.19 22.98 -4.23
CA LEU A 282 -6.00 24.15 -3.86
C LEU A 282 -5.44 25.46 -4.42
N GLU A 283 -4.39 25.43 -5.25
CA GLU A 283 -3.81 26.66 -5.86
C GLU A 283 -3.46 26.58 -7.36
N LEU A 284 -3.87 25.55 -8.12
CA LEU A 284 -3.61 25.51 -9.58
C LEU A 284 -4.80 25.10 -10.47
N GLU A 285 -6.03 25.27 -10.00
CA GLU A 285 -7.24 25.10 -10.84
C GLU A 285 -7.56 26.32 -11.75
N GLU A 286 -6.59 27.19 -12.05
CA GLU A 286 -6.79 28.27 -13.04
C GLU A 286 -6.25 27.97 -14.44
N ARG A 287 -5.74 26.76 -14.70
CA ARG A 287 -5.22 26.40 -16.03
C ARG A 287 -5.80 25.07 -16.50
N ASN A 288 -7.05 25.12 -16.94
CA ASN A 288 -7.65 24.37 -18.05
C ASN A 288 -9.19 24.43 -18.02
N THR A 289 -9.77 25.57 -17.65
CA THR A 289 -11.13 25.88 -18.10
C THR A 289 -11.05 26.23 -19.57
N CYS A 290 -11.27 25.24 -20.44
CA CYS A 290 -11.66 25.53 -21.81
C CYS A 290 -13.03 26.20 -21.71
N VAL A 291 -13.03 27.53 -21.64
CA VAL A 291 -14.27 28.31 -21.70
C VAL A 291 -14.86 28.00 -23.07
N LEU A 292 -16.08 27.44 -23.10
CA LEU A 292 -16.79 27.20 -24.35
C LEU A 292 -16.72 28.49 -25.18
N LYS A 293 -16.21 28.40 -26.41
CA LYS A 293 -16.15 29.53 -27.32
C LYS A 293 -17.56 30.11 -27.46
N GLU A 294 -17.67 31.44 -27.44
CA GLU A 294 -18.96 32.14 -27.49
C GLU A 294 -19.80 31.73 -28.72
N GLU A 295 -19.13 31.40 -29.83
CA GLU A 295 -19.71 30.85 -31.05
C GLU A 295 -20.49 29.54 -30.82
N ILE A 296 -19.97 28.64 -29.97
CA ILE A 296 -20.64 27.36 -29.64
C ILE A 296 -21.82 27.64 -28.69
N VAL A 297 -21.67 28.56 -27.75
CA VAL A 297 -22.76 28.94 -26.83
C VAL A 297 -23.92 29.61 -27.59
N ALA A 298 -23.63 30.34 -28.67
CA ALA A 298 -24.64 30.94 -29.54
C ALA A 298 -25.46 29.89 -30.32
N GLN A 299 -24.83 28.76 -30.70
CA GLN A 299 -25.50 27.64 -31.37
C GLN A 299 -26.45 26.86 -30.45
N TYR A 300 -26.29 26.97 -29.12
CA TYR A 300 -27.14 26.29 -28.14
C TYR A 300 -27.72 27.28 -27.11
N PRO A 301 -28.76 28.05 -27.47
CA PRO A 301 -29.39 29.04 -26.58
C PRO A 301 -29.94 28.45 -25.28
N SER A 302 -30.34 27.16 -25.31
CA SER A 302 -30.77 26.40 -24.13
C SER A 302 -29.63 26.24 -23.12
N LEU A 303 -28.41 25.95 -23.57
CA LEU A 303 -27.22 25.84 -22.73
C LEU A 303 -26.90 27.16 -22.04
N LYS A 304 -27.02 28.28 -22.77
CA LYS A 304 -26.86 29.63 -22.20
C LYS A 304 -27.89 29.89 -21.09
N ARG A 305 -29.16 29.58 -21.35
CA ARG A 305 -30.27 29.74 -20.38
C ARG A 305 -30.05 28.89 -19.12
N GLU A 306 -29.67 27.62 -19.26
CA GLU A 306 -29.40 26.73 -18.13
C GLU A 306 -28.15 27.16 -17.36
N THR A 307 -27.08 27.57 -18.05
CA THR A 307 -25.87 28.12 -17.41
C THR A 307 -26.19 29.38 -16.60
N GLU A 308 -27.05 30.26 -17.12
CA GLU A 308 -27.51 31.45 -16.41
C GLU A 308 -28.38 31.11 -15.19
N LYS A 309 -29.27 30.11 -15.28
CA LYS A 309 -30.03 29.59 -14.12
C LYS A 309 -29.11 29.05 -13.04
N ILE A 310 -28.12 28.24 -13.42
CA ILE A 310 -27.10 27.70 -12.53
C ILE A 310 -26.30 28.86 -11.88
N ARG A 311 -25.80 29.82 -12.67
CA ARG A 311 -25.12 31.03 -12.16
C ARG A 311 -25.99 31.86 -11.22
N LYS A 312 -27.28 32.04 -11.52
CA LYS A 312 -28.23 32.78 -10.67
C LYS A 312 -28.48 32.03 -9.36
N SER A 313 -28.61 30.70 -9.40
CA SER A 313 -28.71 29.85 -8.22
C SER A 313 -27.46 29.92 -7.35
N PHE A 314 -26.27 29.98 -7.97
CA PHE A 314 -25.01 30.19 -7.29
C PHE A 314 -25.01 31.56 -6.62
N LYS A 315 -25.24 32.65 -7.36
CA LYS A 315 -25.29 34.03 -6.81
C LYS A 315 -26.27 34.16 -5.62
N ARG A 316 -27.40 33.43 -5.64
CA ARG A 316 -28.34 33.39 -4.51
C ARG A 316 -27.77 32.69 -3.27
N LYS A 317 -26.95 31.64 -3.44
CA LYS A 317 -26.25 30.92 -2.35
C LYS A 317 -25.05 31.70 -1.80
N PHE A 318 -24.34 32.47 -2.64
CA PHE A 318 -23.21 33.33 -2.24
C PHE A 318 -23.60 34.43 -1.23
N LYS A 319 -24.87 34.84 -1.18
CA LYS A 319 -25.36 35.82 -0.19
C LYS A 319 -25.41 35.29 1.25
N LYS A 320 -25.22 33.98 1.49
CA LYS A 320 -25.35 33.34 2.83
C LYS A 320 -24.09 32.65 3.36
N ARG A 321 -23.04 32.44 2.54
CA ARG A 321 -21.77 31.81 2.94
C ARG A 321 -20.60 32.34 2.08
N THR A 322 -19.38 32.28 2.61
CA THR A 322 -18.14 32.61 1.88
C THR A 322 -17.96 31.74 0.64
N GLY A 323 -17.55 32.34 -0.48
CA GLY A 323 -17.43 31.66 -1.78
C GLY A 323 -16.58 30.39 -1.80
N LYS A 324 -15.51 30.37 -1.00
CA LYS A 324 -14.61 29.21 -0.85
C LYS A 324 -15.30 28.01 -0.19
N ALA A 325 -16.18 28.24 0.79
CA ALA A 325 -16.91 27.16 1.49
C ALA A 325 -17.98 26.52 0.58
N ILE A 326 -18.64 27.33 -0.25
CA ILE A 326 -19.61 26.85 -1.24
C ILE A 326 -18.90 26.04 -2.34
N PHE A 327 -17.78 26.54 -2.85
CA PHE A 327 -16.98 25.82 -3.86
C PHE A 327 -16.51 24.46 -3.34
N GLN A 328 -15.96 24.40 -2.13
CA GLN A 328 -15.53 23.13 -1.52
C GLN A 328 -16.70 22.17 -1.30
N ALA A 329 -17.84 22.65 -0.80
CA ALA A 329 -19.04 21.81 -0.67
C ALA A 329 -19.51 21.25 -2.02
N HIS A 330 -19.45 22.05 -3.09
CA HIS A 330 -19.82 21.58 -4.43
C HIS A 330 -18.80 20.64 -5.04
N LYS A 331 -17.49 20.89 -4.90
CA LYS A 331 -16.44 19.94 -5.29
C LYS A 331 -16.59 18.61 -4.55
N THR A 332 -16.96 18.65 -3.27
CA THR A 332 -17.23 17.46 -2.46
C THR A 332 -18.50 16.72 -2.87
N ASN A 333 -19.55 17.41 -3.30
CA ASN A 333 -20.86 16.77 -3.56
C ASN A 333 -21.09 16.43 -5.04
N PHE A 334 -20.45 17.16 -5.96
CA PHE A 334 -20.69 17.05 -7.41
C PHE A 334 -19.40 16.94 -8.23
N GLY A 335 -18.24 17.19 -7.61
CA GLY A 335 -16.95 16.96 -8.27
C GLY A 335 -16.68 15.46 -8.37
N LYS A 336 -16.16 15.03 -9.53
CA LYS A 336 -15.62 13.68 -9.67
C LYS A 336 -14.35 13.58 -8.82
N LYS A 337 -14.46 13.01 -7.62
CA LYS A 337 -13.37 12.91 -6.64
C LYS A 337 -12.29 11.91 -7.06
N ALA A 338 -12.71 10.76 -7.60
CA ALA A 338 -11.79 9.72 -8.05
C ALA A 338 -11.49 9.89 -9.54
N LYS A 339 -10.19 10.02 -9.89
CA LYS A 339 -9.73 10.01 -11.28
C LYS A 339 -9.65 8.55 -11.78
N ASN A 340 -10.81 7.90 -11.92
CA ASN A 340 -10.94 6.50 -12.35
C ASN A 340 -11.06 6.33 -13.88
N SER A 341 -10.44 7.21 -14.66
CA SER A 341 -10.40 7.03 -16.12
C SER A 341 -9.44 5.91 -16.48
N ILE A 342 -9.96 4.82 -17.04
CA ILE A 342 -9.15 3.69 -17.49
C ILE A 342 -8.71 3.94 -18.94
N PRO A 343 -7.40 3.92 -19.27
CA PRO A 343 -6.97 4.00 -20.66
C PRO A 343 -7.56 2.86 -21.49
N VAL A 344 -8.07 3.14 -22.69
CA VAL A 344 -8.68 2.12 -23.57
C VAL A 344 -7.74 0.94 -23.86
N LYS A 345 -6.42 1.21 -23.92
CA LYS A 345 -5.41 0.14 -24.06
C LYS A 345 -5.45 -0.88 -22.92
N ILE A 346 -5.71 -0.42 -21.69
CA ILE A 346 -5.80 -1.28 -20.51
C ILE A 346 -7.11 -2.06 -20.54
N LEU A 347 -8.23 -1.44 -20.93
CA LEU A 347 -9.49 -2.15 -21.12
C LEU A 347 -9.36 -3.31 -22.14
N LYS A 348 -8.71 -3.05 -23.29
CA LYS A 348 -8.45 -4.08 -24.29
C LYS A 348 -7.53 -5.19 -23.80
N LEU A 349 -6.59 -4.86 -22.91
CA LEU A 349 -5.65 -5.81 -22.35
C LEU A 349 -6.34 -6.71 -21.31
N LEU A 350 -7.07 -6.12 -20.35
CA LEU A 350 -7.85 -6.85 -19.36
C LEU A 350 -8.91 -7.75 -20.02
N SER A 351 -9.51 -7.29 -21.12
CA SER A 351 -10.44 -8.10 -21.93
C SER A 351 -9.79 -9.30 -22.63
N ARG A 352 -8.47 -9.35 -22.79
CA ARG A 352 -7.78 -10.56 -23.26
C ARG A 352 -7.42 -11.45 -22.09
N TYR A 353 -6.97 -10.87 -20.98
CA TYR A 353 -6.67 -11.63 -19.78
C TYR A 353 -7.90 -12.28 -19.15
N SER A 354 -9.10 -11.73 -19.39
CA SER A 354 -10.35 -12.35 -18.95
C SER A 354 -10.60 -13.72 -19.57
N ASP A 355 -10.01 -14.03 -20.73
CA ASP A 355 -10.11 -15.36 -21.35
C ASP A 355 -9.41 -16.42 -20.49
N SER A 356 -8.36 -16.04 -19.78
CA SER A 356 -7.59 -16.91 -18.89
C SER A 356 -8.23 -17.11 -17.52
N VAL A 357 -9.27 -16.34 -17.18
CA VAL A 357 -9.95 -16.41 -15.87
C VAL A 357 -11.09 -17.41 -15.95
N GLY A 358 -11.08 -18.41 -15.09
CA GLY A 358 -12.05 -19.50 -15.07
C GLY A 358 -12.97 -19.47 -13.86
N HIS A 359 -14.19 -19.95 -14.04
CA HIS A 359 -15.11 -20.29 -12.96
C HIS A 359 -14.86 -21.74 -12.54
N ILE A 360 -14.53 -21.96 -11.28
CA ILE A 360 -14.50 -23.28 -10.65
C ILE A 360 -15.89 -23.55 -10.08
N GLU A 361 -16.49 -24.68 -10.43
CA GLU A 361 -17.69 -25.21 -9.79
C GLU A 361 -17.42 -26.61 -9.25
N TRP A 362 -18.05 -26.99 -8.14
CA TRP A 362 -17.98 -28.35 -7.62
C TRP A 362 -19.31 -28.84 -7.04
N ASP A 363 -19.49 -30.15 -7.09
CA ASP A 363 -20.51 -30.88 -6.33
C ASP A 363 -19.90 -32.17 -5.76
N ASN A 364 -19.51 -32.11 -4.50
CA ASN A 364 -19.01 -33.26 -3.75
C ASN A 364 -20.13 -33.80 -2.84
N ASN A 365 -21.00 -34.64 -3.41
CA ASN A 365 -22.09 -35.29 -2.68
C ASN A 365 -23.01 -34.30 -1.93
N GLY A 366 -23.38 -33.20 -2.58
CA GLY A 366 -24.20 -32.14 -2.01
C GLY A 366 -23.42 -31.02 -1.31
N ASN A 367 -22.11 -31.19 -1.10
CA ASN A 367 -21.21 -30.07 -0.81
C ASN A 367 -20.92 -29.33 -2.12
N THR A 368 -21.71 -28.30 -2.40
CA THR A 368 -21.67 -27.54 -3.64
C THR A 368 -21.11 -26.15 -3.40
N GLY A 369 -20.40 -25.62 -4.39
CA GLY A 369 -19.90 -24.27 -4.35
C GLY A 369 -19.20 -23.87 -5.63
N CYS A 370 -18.68 -22.65 -5.62
CA CYS A 370 -17.88 -22.15 -6.73
C CYS A 370 -16.85 -21.11 -6.26
N ALA A 371 -15.84 -20.91 -7.10
CA ALA A 371 -14.74 -19.99 -6.89
C ALA A 371 -14.19 -19.51 -8.24
N THR A 372 -13.15 -18.69 -8.19
CA THR A 372 -12.42 -18.25 -9.38
C THR A 372 -11.07 -18.97 -9.47
N CYS A 373 -10.59 -19.15 -10.69
CA CYS A 373 -9.22 -19.54 -10.98
C CYS A 373 -8.69 -18.76 -12.18
N PHE A 374 -7.41 -18.94 -12.48
CA PHE A 374 -6.85 -18.49 -13.74
C PHE A 374 -5.77 -19.43 -14.25
N VAL A 375 -5.62 -19.51 -15.58
CA VAL A 375 -4.51 -20.23 -16.21
C VAL A 375 -3.22 -19.50 -15.88
N PHE A 376 -2.33 -20.19 -15.18
CA PHE A 376 -0.99 -19.69 -14.89
C PHE A 376 -0.10 -19.91 -16.12
N THR A 377 0.07 -21.17 -16.52
CA THR A 377 0.79 -21.57 -17.72
C THR A 377 0.31 -22.95 -18.17
N GLU A 378 0.28 -23.21 -19.48
CA GLU A 378 -0.15 -24.48 -20.07
C GLU A 378 -1.49 -25.01 -19.48
N LEU A 379 -1.47 -26.19 -18.84
CA LEU A 379 -2.63 -26.83 -18.20
C LEU A 379 -2.77 -26.46 -16.71
N TYR A 380 -1.85 -25.66 -16.16
CA TYR A 380 -1.82 -25.36 -14.73
C TYR A 380 -2.63 -24.11 -14.41
N ILE A 381 -3.55 -24.23 -13.46
CA ILE A 381 -4.41 -23.15 -12.99
C ILE A 381 -4.14 -22.86 -11.52
N PHE A 382 -4.27 -21.59 -11.14
CA PHE A 382 -4.15 -21.13 -9.76
C PHE A 382 -5.52 -20.83 -9.17
N THR A 383 -5.70 -21.18 -7.90
CA THR A 383 -6.83 -20.76 -7.05
C THR A 383 -6.37 -20.69 -5.59
N CYS A 384 -7.26 -20.31 -4.67
CA CYS A 384 -6.91 -20.26 -3.26
C CYS A 384 -6.86 -21.65 -2.61
N ARG A 385 -6.02 -21.81 -1.58
CA ARG A 385 -5.94 -23.06 -0.82
C ARG A 385 -7.22 -23.34 -0.04
N HIS A 386 -7.88 -22.33 0.51
CA HIS A 386 -9.15 -22.51 1.20
C HIS A 386 -10.26 -23.02 0.26
N VAL A 387 -10.22 -22.70 -1.03
CA VAL A 387 -11.17 -23.23 -2.02
C VAL A 387 -11.05 -24.76 -2.09
N ILE A 388 -9.82 -25.30 -2.00
CA ILE A 388 -9.61 -26.75 -1.93
C ILE A 388 -10.25 -27.34 -0.68
N SER A 389 -10.09 -26.69 0.47
CA SER A 389 -10.75 -27.10 1.72
C SER A 389 -12.28 -27.10 1.59
N ASP A 390 -12.84 -26.10 0.91
CA ASP A 390 -14.28 -25.98 0.66
C ASP A 390 -14.78 -27.07 -0.32
N ILE A 391 -13.96 -27.50 -1.28
CA ILE A 391 -14.25 -28.62 -2.20
C ILE A 391 -14.27 -29.96 -1.45
N VAL A 392 -13.19 -30.27 -0.72
CA VAL A 392 -13.02 -31.59 -0.09
C VAL A 392 -13.90 -31.75 1.15
N GLY A 393 -14.13 -30.67 1.89
CA GLY A 393 -14.85 -30.69 3.17
C GLY A 393 -13.98 -31.06 4.37
N ASN A 394 -14.52 -30.83 5.57
CA ASN A 394 -13.80 -31.02 6.83
C ASN A 394 -13.55 -32.49 7.15
N GLY A 395 -12.38 -32.80 7.71
CA GLY A 395 -12.06 -34.12 8.26
C GLY A 395 -11.70 -35.19 7.23
N ILE A 396 -11.52 -34.82 5.96
CA ILE A 396 -11.07 -35.72 4.90
C ILE A 396 -9.54 -35.84 4.91
N GLU A 397 -9.05 -37.07 4.84
CA GLU A 397 -7.62 -37.37 4.78
C GLU A 397 -6.95 -36.78 3.52
N PRO A 398 -5.79 -36.09 3.63
CA PRO A 398 -5.10 -35.46 2.50
C PRO A 398 -4.82 -36.38 1.30
N SER A 399 -4.61 -37.68 1.55
CA SER A 399 -4.37 -38.67 0.49
C SER A 399 -5.53 -38.84 -0.50
N LYS A 400 -6.75 -38.43 -0.12
CA LYS A 400 -7.95 -38.54 -0.96
C LYS A 400 -8.31 -37.24 -1.69
N TRP A 401 -7.60 -36.15 -1.40
CA TRP A 401 -7.99 -34.83 -1.89
C TRP A 401 -7.90 -34.75 -3.42
N ALA A 402 -6.81 -35.24 -4.00
CA ALA A 402 -6.60 -35.23 -5.44
C ALA A 402 -7.73 -35.97 -6.20
N ASP A 403 -8.10 -37.17 -5.74
CA ASP A 403 -9.18 -37.96 -6.32
C ASP A 403 -10.54 -37.26 -6.22
N ILE A 404 -10.84 -36.66 -5.07
CA ILE A 404 -12.10 -35.92 -4.86
C ILE A 404 -12.16 -34.73 -5.83
N ILE A 405 -11.09 -33.93 -5.86
CA ILE A 405 -10.99 -32.75 -6.73
C ILE A 405 -11.20 -33.16 -8.20
N GLY A 406 -10.50 -34.21 -8.66
CA GLY A 406 -10.62 -34.67 -10.06
C GLY A 406 -12.00 -35.24 -10.42
N GLN A 407 -12.79 -35.69 -9.44
CA GLN A 407 -14.13 -36.24 -9.67
C GLN A 407 -15.24 -35.18 -9.66
N CYS A 408 -15.12 -34.16 -8.81
CA CYS A 408 -16.23 -33.24 -8.53
C CYS A 408 -16.04 -31.83 -9.08
N VAL A 409 -14.82 -31.44 -9.48
CA VAL A 409 -14.52 -30.08 -9.94
C VAL A 409 -14.63 -29.96 -11.45
N ARG A 410 -15.25 -28.87 -11.89
CA ARG A 410 -15.29 -28.46 -13.31
C ARG A 410 -14.86 -27.01 -13.43
N VAL A 411 -14.20 -26.69 -14.55
CA VAL A 411 -13.73 -25.33 -14.83
C VAL A 411 -14.28 -24.84 -16.17
N THR A 412 -14.74 -23.60 -16.21
CA THR A 412 -15.21 -22.95 -17.46
C THR A 412 -14.55 -21.58 -17.64
N PHE A 413 -14.03 -21.30 -18.83
CA PHE A 413 -13.37 -20.01 -19.15
C PHE A 413 -14.24 -19.07 -19.98
N GLY A 414 -15.07 -19.60 -20.89
CA GLY A 414 -15.86 -18.81 -21.84
C GLY A 414 -17.20 -18.26 -21.32
N HIS A 415 -17.50 -18.41 -20.03
CA HIS A 415 -18.78 -17.99 -19.46
C HIS A 415 -18.74 -16.51 -19.05
N GLU A 416 -19.06 -15.61 -19.98
CA GLU A 416 -19.25 -14.18 -19.70
C GLU A 416 -20.70 -13.83 -19.34
N ASP A 417 -21.68 -14.64 -19.74
CA ASP A 417 -23.11 -14.47 -19.47
C ASP A 417 -23.76 -15.83 -19.15
N ARG A 418 -24.93 -15.84 -18.47
CA ARG A 418 -25.74 -17.03 -18.10
C ARG A 418 -26.31 -17.84 -19.30
N GLN A 419 -25.56 -18.01 -20.38
CA GLN A 419 -25.88 -18.97 -21.43
C GLN A 419 -25.05 -20.23 -21.23
N GLU A 420 -25.75 -21.36 -21.07
CA GLU A 420 -25.15 -22.70 -20.97
C GLU A 420 -24.36 -23.00 -22.25
N LYS A 421 -23.03 -22.93 -22.17
CA LYS A 421 -22.16 -23.68 -23.06
C LYS A 421 -21.70 -24.93 -22.32
N ASN A 422 -21.84 -26.08 -22.96
CA ASN A 422 -21.49 -27.40 -22.40
C ASN A 422 -19.98 -27.68 -22.37
N GLU A 423 -19.13 -26.67 -22.58
CA GLU A 423 -17.67 -26.83 -22.62
C GLU A 423 -17.09 -26.52 -21.24
N TYR A 424 -16.73 -27.59 -20.52
CA TYR A 424 -16.00 -27.52 -19.27
C TYR A 424 -14.71 -28.34 -19.37
N PHE A 425 -13.74 -27.95 -18.56
CA PHE A 425 -12.50 -28.67 -18.34
C PHE A 425 -12.64 -29.51 -17.07
N SER A 426 -12.18 -30.76 -17.15
CA SER A 426 -12.04 -31.63 -15.98
C SER A 426 -10.69 -31.39 -15.33
N ILE A 427 -10.59 -31.66 -14.03
CA ILE A 427 -9.33 -31.58 -13.29
C ILE A 427 -8.65 -32.95 -13.24
N GLU A 428 -7.35 -32.99 -13.50
CA GLU A 428 -6.55 -34.19 -13.28
C GLU A 428 -6.50 -34.49 -11.77
N PRO A 429 -6.58 -35.78 -11.33
CA PRO A 429 -6.40 -36.18 -9.94
C PRO A 429 -4.97 -35.94 -9.41
N TRP A 430 -4.55 -34.67 -9.38
CA TRP A 430 -3.22 -34.20 -9.05
C TRP A 430 -3.33 -32.94 -8.18
N PHE A 431 -2.75 -33.01 -6.98
CA PHE A 431 -2.73 -31.90 -6.04
C PHE A 431 -1.46 -31.96 -5.17
N GLU A 432 -0.37 -31.40 -5.68
CA GLU A 432 0.96 -31.47 -5.02
C GLU A 432 1.45 -30.12 -4.52
N ILE A 433 1.01 -29.03 -5.16
CA ILE A 433 1.57 -27.69 -4.94
C ILE A 433 0.52 -26.80 -4.30
N SER A 434 0.78 -26.40 -3.06
CA SER A 434 -0.08 -25.49 -2.32
C SER A 434 0.59 -25.00 -1.04
N ASP A 435 0.14 -23.85 -0.54
CA ASP A 435 0.60 -23.31 0.74
C ASP A 435 -0.58 -22.75 1.54
N VAL A 436 -0.57 -22.96 2.85
CA VAL A 436 -1.64 -22.48 3.75
C VAL A 436 -1.41 -21.01 4.13
N PRO A 437 -0.22 -20.57 4.59
CA PRO A 437 0.05 -19.15 4.88
C PRO A 437 -0.22 -18.20 3.72
N LEU A 438 0.23 -18.52 2.51
CA LEU A 438 0.01 -17.70 1.31
C LEU A 438 -1.32 -18.01 0.60
N ASP A 439 -2.07 -19.00 1.09
CA ASP A 439 -3.41 -19.38 0.63
C ASP A 439 -3.51 -19.58 -0.90
N TYR A 440 -2.60 -20.35 -1.47
CA TYR A 440 -2.62 -20.71 -2.88
C TYR A 440 -2.61 -22.23 -3.10
N ALA A 441 -3.19 -22.63 -4.22
CA ALA A 441 -3.25 -24.00 -4.70
C ALA A 441 -3.09 -24.01 -6.22
N VAL A 442 -2.33 -24.99 -6.72
CA VAL A 442 -2.20 -25.26 -8.16
C VAL A 442 -2.97 -26.53 -8.48
N LEU A 443 -3.83 -26.44 -9.49
CA LEU A 443 -4.53 -27.58 -10.08
C LEU A 443 -4.08 -27.75 -11.53
N LYS A 444 -4.25 -28.96 -12.06
CA LYS A 444 -3.92 -29.28 -13.44
C LYS A 444 -5.17 -29.67 -14.21
N LEU A 445 -5.43 -28.99 -15.32
CA LEU A 445 -6.48 -29.36 -16.25
C LEU A 445 -6.15 -30.68 -16.93
N LYS A 446 -7.17 -31.50 -17.16
CA LYS A 446 -7.02 -32.74 -17.90
C LYS A 446 -6.83 -32.44 -19.39
N GLU A 447 -5.89 -33.14 -20.01
CA GLU A 447 -5.62 -33.03 -21.45
C GLU A 447 -6.70 -33.79 -22.24
N ASP A 448 -7.78 -33.09 -22.58
CA ASP A 448 -8.92 -33.64 -23.31
C ASP A 448 -9.00 -33.09 -24.77
N GLY A 449 -7.91 -32.54 -25.29
CA GLY A 449 -7.81 -31.96 -26.65
C GLY A 449 -8.52 -30.62 -26.83
N GLN A 450 -9.15 -30.09 -25.79
CA GLN A 450 -9.71 -28.73 -25.77
C GLN A 450 -8.58 -27.69 -25.70
N GLN A 451 -8.72 -26.59 -26.44
CA GLN A 451 -7.75 -25.51 -26.42
C GLN A 451 -7.86 -24.72 -25.11
N VAL A 452 -6.81 -24.78 -24.29
CA VAL A 452 -6.73 -24.00 -23.04
C VAL A 452 -6.38 -22.54 -23.35
N PRO A 453 -6.98 -21.56 -22.66
CA PRO A 453 -6.60 -20.16 -22.79
C PRO A 453 -5.12 -19.90 -22.49
N VAL A 454 -4.58 -18.81 -23.04
CA VAL A 454 -3.17 -18.42 -22.81
C VAL A 454 -2.96 -18.11 -21.32
N GLY A 455 -1.86 -18.62 -20.75
CA GLY A 455 -1.52 -18.37 -19.35
C GLY A 455 -1.13 -16.92 -19.04
N LEU A 456 -1.23 -16.55 -17.77
CA LEU A 456 -0.91 -15.20 -17.27
C LEU A 456 0.54 -15.04 -16.76
N TYR A 457 1.37 -16.09 -16.83
CA TYR A 457 2.74 -16.11 -16.29
C TYR A 457 3.64 -14.98 -16.81
N ASN A 458 3.69 -14.75 -18.12
CA ASN A 458 4.60 -13.76 -18.74
C ASN A 458 4.26 -12.29 -18.41
N GLY A 459 3.15 -12.05 -17.70
CA GLY A 459 2.67 -10.72 -17.31
C GLY A 459 2.94 -10.35 -15.86
N ILE A 460 3.74 -11.10 -15.09
CA ILE A 460 3.88 -10.86 -13.66
C ILE A 460 4.70 -9.60 -13.37
N GLY A 461 4.24 -8.80 -12.42
CA GLY A 461 4.91 -7.58 -11.98
C GLY A 461 4.88 -7.39 -10.47
N PRO A 462 5.63 -6.40 -9.95
CA PRO A 462 5.68 -6.13 -8.52
C PRO A 462 4.37 -5.51 -8.02
N ALA A 463 3.99 -5.87 -6.81
CA ALA A 463 2.79 -5.34 -6.18
C ALA A 463 2.88 -3.82 -5.96
N PRO A 464 1.87 -3.03 -6.40
CA PRO A 464 1.87 -1.60 -6.19
C PRO A 464 1.60 -1.25 -4.71
N LEU A 465 2.33 -0.27 -4.18
CA LEU A 465 2.13 0.23 -2.80
C LEU A 465 0.87 1.09 -2.63
N SER A 466 0.38 1.65 -3.73
CA SER A 466 -0.82 2.49 -3.81
C SER A 466 -1.27 2.62 -5.26
N GLY A 467 -2.51 3.06 -5.49
CA GLY A 467 -3.02 3.32 -6.83
C GLY A 467 -4.20 2.42 -7.19
N LEU A 468 -4.53 2.40 -8.48
CA LEU A 468 -5.64 1.61 -9.02
C LEU A 468 -5.13 0.22 -9.44
N ILE A 469 -5.89 -0.80 -9.07
CA ILE A 469 -5.71 -2.19 -9.51
C ILE A 469 -7.04 -2.70 -10.09
N TYR A 470 -6.98 -3.84 -10.77
CA TYR A 470 -8.13 -4.47 -11.39
C TYR A 470 -8.23 -5.93 -10.98
N ILE A 471 -9.41 -6.37 -10.55
CA ILE A 471 -9.68 -7.77 -10.22
C ILE A 471 -10.63 -8.31 -11.27
N ILE A 472 -10.33 -9.47 -11.85
CA ILE A 472 -11.20 -10.15 -12.81
C ILE A 472 -11.61 -11.49 -12.23
N GLY A 473 -12.91 -11.78 -12.17
CA GLY A 473 -13.41 -12.99 -11.53
C GLY A 473 -14.92 -13.06 -11.45
N TYR A 474 -15.43 -13.95 -10.60
CA TYR A 474 -16.84 -14.30 -10.49
C TYR A 474 -17.43 -13.92 -9.11
N PRO A 475 -17.65 -12.63 -8.83
CA PRO A 475 -18.24 -12.20 -7.57
C PRO A 475 -19.70 -12.66 -7.46
N GLY A 476 -20.11 -13.13 -6.28
CA GLY A 476 -21.50 -13.49 -5.96
C GLY A 476 -22.05 -14.68 -6.75
N TRP A 477 -21.20 -15.49 -7.37
CA TRP A 477 -21.60 -16.61 -8.25
C TRP A 477 -22.35 -16.14 -9.51
N GLU A 478 -22.14 -14.87 -9.88
CA GLU A 478 -22.85 -14.24 -10.99
C GLU A 478 -21.96 -14.18 -12.26
N VAL A 479 -22.02 -13.06 -12.96
CA VAL A 479 -21.36 -12.79 -14.23
C VAL A 479 -19.89 -12.48 -14.00
N LYS A 480 -19.02 -13.03 -14.86
CA LYS A 480 -17.61 -12.65 -14.92
C LYS A 480 -17.51 -11.13 -15.02
N SER A 481 -16.85 -10.53 -14.04
CA SER A 481 -16.80 -9.09 -13.88
C SER A 481 -15.37 -8.60 -13.74
N THR A 482 -15.17 -7.30 -13.95
CA THR A 482 -13.93 -6.61 -13.61
C THR A 482 -14.23 -5.48 -12.65
N ASP A 483 -13.61 -5.48 -11.47
CA ASP A 483 -13.65 -4.35 -10.55
C ASP A 483 -12.35 -3.54 -10.62
N GLY A 484 -12.49 -2.22 -10.64
CA GLY A 484 -11.37 -1.29 -10.57
C GLY A 484 -11.30 -0.67 -9.18
N CYS A 485 -10.45 -1.22 -8.33
CA CYS A 485 -10.37 -0.90 -6.91
C CYS A 485 -9.05 -0.21 -6.54
N VAL A 486 -9.07 0.53 -5.43
CA VAL A 486 -7.89 1.29 -4.98
C VAL A 486 -7.15 0.51 -3.90
N VAL A 487 -5.84 0.37 -4.08
CA VAL A 487 -4.95 -0.20 -3.07
C VAL A 487 -5.02 0.63 -1.81
N ILE A 488 -5.30 -0.04 -0.69
CA ILE A 488 -5.17 0.50 0.66
C ILE A 488 -3.71 0.29 1.09
N PRO A 489 -2.91 1.34 1.26
CA PRO A 489 -1.50 1.18 1.64
C PRO A 489 -1.37 0.57 3.03
N GLN A 490 -0.28 -0.16 3.27
CA GLN A 490 -0.03 -0.86 4.54
C GLN A 490 -0.19 0.06 5.77
N GLY A 491 0.38 1.27 5.71
CA GLY A 491 0.27 2.27 6.79
C GLY A 491 -1.14 2.81 7.05
N GLN A 492 -2.09 2.56 6.15
CA GLN A 492 -3.49 3.01 6.26
C GLN A 492 -4.46 1.88 6.66
N ARG A 493 -4.02 0.61 6.68
CA ARG A 493 -4.87 -0.56 7.00
C ARG A 493 -5.58 -0.39 8.34
N VAL A 494 -4.84 -0.02 9.39
CA VAL A 494 -5.39 0.19 10.75
C VAL A 494 -6.41 1.32 10.77
N GLN A 495 -6.10 2.46 10.13
CA GLN A 495 -7.00 3.59 10.07
C GLN A 495 -8.30 3.24 9.35
N LYS A 496 -8.21 2.59 8.18
CA LYS A 496 -9.38 2.15 7.41
C LYS A 496 -10.27 1.19 8.20
N PHE A 497 -9.66 0.27 8.94
CA PHE A 497 -10.39 -0.64 9.82
C PHE A 497 -11.10 0.12 10.96
N GLN A 498 -10.40 1.06 11.62
CA GLN A 498 -10.98 1.88 12.70
C GLN A 498 -12.09 2.82 12.21
N GLU A 499 -11.96 3.40 11.01
CA GLU A 499 -12.99 4.26 10.41
C GLU A 499 -14.31 3.51 10.20
N HIS A 500 -14.24 2.23 9.81
CA HIS A 500 -15.43 1.38 9.65
C HIS A 500 -16.02 0.93 10.99
N LEU A 501 -15.19 0.59 11.98
CA LEU A 501 -15.66 0.27 13.34
C LEU A 501 -16.35 1.46 14.04
N GLN A 502 -15.98 2.70 13.71
CA GLN A 502 -16.68 3.88 14.24
C GLN A 502 -17.99 4.20 13.49
N ALA A 503 -18.17 3.66 12.29
CA ALA A 503 -19.36 3.87 11.47
C ALA A 503 -20.47 2.84 11.76
N GLY A 504 -20.13 1.62 12.20
CA GLY A 504 -21.06 0.60 12.68
C GLY A 504 -20.79 0.30 14.15
N GLY A 505 -21.74 0.59 15.04
CA GLY A 505 -21.52 0.59 16.49
C GLY A 505 -20.96 -0.73 17.05
N ASN A 506 -20.14 -0.65 18.11
CA ASN A 506 -19.49 -1.79 18.76
C ASN A 506 -20.40 -3.02 18.92
N ASP A 507 -20.12 -4.09 18.18
CA ASP A 507 -20.56 -5.43 18.50
C ASP A 507 -19.39 -6.39 18.26
N ASP A 508 -19.04 -7.18 19.28
CA ASP A 508 -17.86 -8.06 19.32
C ASP A 508 -18.06 -9.35 18.50
N ASN A 509 -19.13 -9.42 17.71
CA ASN A 509 -19.62 -10.64 17.07
C ASN A 509 -19.45 -10.66 15.54
N ILE A 510 -18.32 -10.15 15.03
CA ILE A 510 -17.97 -10.20 13.59
C ILE A 510 -17.86 -11.68 13.13
N GLN A 511 -18.67 -12.09 12.15
CA GLN A 511 -18.65 -13.40 11.48
C GLN A 511 -18.11 -13.21 10.07
N TYR A 512 -17.10 -14.03 9.75
CA TYR A 512 -16.06 -13.74 8.77
C TYR A 512 -16.32 -14.39 7.40
N ILE A 513 -15.63 -13.86 6.37
CA ILE A 513 -15.44 -14.55 5.08
C ILE A 513 -13.99 -15.04 5.07
N HIS A 514 -13.85 -16.38 5.08
CA HIS A 514 -12.63 -17.18 4.88
C HIS A 514 -11.35 -16.80 5.69
N MET A 515 -10.89 -17.80 6.46
CA MET A 515 -9.61 -17.88 7.21
C MET A 515 -9.33 -16.97 8.42
N TYR A 516 -9.75 -15.70 8.46
CA TYR A 516 -9.14 -14.74 9.42
C TYR A 516 -10.10 -14.15 10.47
N THR A 517 -9.65 -14.07 11.73
CA THR A 517 -10.37 -13.47 12.87
C THR A 517 -9.99 -12.00 13.09
N GLN A 518 -10.71 -11.27 13.95
CA GLN A 518 -10.29 -9.93 14.41
C GLN A 518 -8.87 -9.92 15.03
N ARG A 519 -8.45 -11.02 15.67
CA ARG A 519 -7.06 -11.18 16.15
C ARG A 519 -6.10 -11.33 14.99
N SER A 520 -6.50 -12.08 13.98
CA SER A 520 -5.69 -12.27 12.77
C SER A 520 -5.54 -11.01 11.94
N PHE A 521 -6.44 -10.01 12.08
CA PHE A 521 -6.21 -8.68 11.51
C PHE A 521 -4.93 -8.04 12.09
N GLN A 522 -4.62 -8.27 13.37
CA GLN A 522 -3.38 -7.75 13.98
C GLN A 522 -2.13 -8.42 13.42
N ASP A 523 -2.21 -9.71 13.05
CA ASP A 523 -1.14 -10.45 12.38
C ASP A 523 -1.03 -10.08 10.88
N PHE A 524 -2.14 -9.69 10.27
CA PHE A 524 -2.27 -9.31 8.86
C PHE A 524 -1.78 -7.89 8.56
N VAL A 525 -2.03 -6.92 9.45
CA VAL A 525 -1.61 -5.52 9.29
C VAL A 525 -0.12 -5.37 8.92
N PRO A 526 0.83 -6.06 9.59
CA PRO A 526 2.25 -5.96 9.25
C PRO A 526 2.66 -6.85 8.06
N SER A 527 1.79 -7.74 7.55
CA SER A 527 2.17 -8.71 6.51
C SER A 527 2.60 -7.99 5.22
N PRO A 528 3.85 -8.22 4.76
CA PRO A 528 4.35 -7.69 3.50
C PRO A 528 3.92 -8.51 2.29
N ASP A 529 3.41 -9.73 2.49
CA ASP A 529 3.10 -10.70 1.42
C ASP A 529 1.70 -10.55 0.81
N VAL A 530 0.98 -9.49 1.20
CA VAL A 530 -0.42 -9.27 0.81
C VAL A 530 -0.64 -7.84 0.32
N VAL A 531 -1.49 -7.69 -0.69
CA VAL A 531 -2.03 -6.40 -1.14
C VAL A 531 -3.44 -6.25 -0.61
N THR A 532 -3.76 -5.06 -0.09
CA THR A 532 -5.08 -4.71 0.45
C THR A 532 -5.79 -3.72 -0.43
N TYR A 533 -7.11 -3.84 -0.55
CA TYR A 533 -7.91 -2.96 -1.40
C TYR A 533 -9.38 -2.90 -0.96
N ASP A 534 -10.08 -1.91 -1.50
CA ASP A 534 -11.51 -1.64 -1.30
C ASP A 534 -12.27 -2.09 -2.56
N THR A 535 -12.84 -3.30 -2.55
CA THR A 535 -13.51 -3.93 -3.71
C THR A 535 -14.88 -4.48 -3.33
N SER A 536 -15.74 -4.64 -4.33
CA SER A 536 -17.01 -5.36 -4.20
C SER A 536 -16.93 -6.86 -4.53
N PHE A 537 -15.71 -7.37 -4.75
CA PHE A 537 -15.47 -8.78 -5.02
C PHE A 537 -15.40 -9.52 -3.68
N TYR A 538 -16.45 -10.28 -3.40
CA TYR A 538 -16.64 -11.00 -2.14
C TYR A 538 -16.70 -12.52 -2.41
N PHE A 539 -17.78 -13.20 -2.02
CA PHE A 539 -17.99 -14.63 -2.29
C PHE A 539 -17.81 -14.99 -3.77
N GLY A 540 -17.25 -16.16 -4.04
CA GLY A 540 -17.00 -16.67 -5.40
C GLY A 540 -15.78 -16.08 -6.12
N SER A 541 -15.23 -14.97 -5.60
CA SER A 541 -14.08 -14.31 -6.22
C SER A 541 -12.71 -14.77 -5.69
N SER A 542 -12.67 -15.64 -4.68
CA SER A 542 -11.43 -16.30 -4.23
C SER A 542 -10.71 -16.95 -5.39
N GLY A 543 -9.41 -16.70 -5.53
CA GLY A 543 -8.58 -17.17 -6.64
C GLY A 543 -8.59 -16.25 -7.87
N SER A 544 -9.23 -15.09 -7.82
CA SER A 544 -9.23 -14.13 -8.93
C SER A 544 -7.85 -13.50 -9.13
N PRO A 545 -7.33 -13.39 -10.37
CA PRO A 545 -6.12 -12.61 -10.62
C PRO A 545 -6.34 -11.11 -10.40
N VAL A 546 -5.31 -10.45 -9.88
CA VAL A 546 -5.27 -9.02 -9.61
C VAL A 546 -4.18 -8.37 -10.48
N PHE A 547 -4.56 -7.33 -11.23
CA PHE A 547 -3.70 -6.62 -12.16
C PHE A 547 -3.41 -5.18 -11.71
N ASP A 548 -2.22 -4.68 -11.99
CA ASP A 548 -1.88 -3.26 -11.77
C ASP A 548 -2.46 -2.34 -12.88
N SER A 549 -2.18 -1.03 -12.76
CA SER A 549 -2.61 -0.03 -13.74
C SER A 549 -1.97 -0.16 -15.14
N LYS A 550 -0.97 -1.04 -15.28
CA LYS A 550 -0.28 -1.37 -16.54
C LYS A 550 -0.77 -2.69 -17.13
N GLY A 551 -1.50 -3.50 -16.36
CA GLY A 551 -1.97 -4.83 -16.72
C GLY A 551 -1.04 -5.96 -16.26
N SER A 552 -0.05 -5.69 -15.41
CA SER A 552 0.80 -6.74 -14.86
C SER A 552 0.03 -7.53 -13.80
N LEU A 553 0.14 -8.86 -13.77
CA LEU A 553 -0.42 -9.72 -12.72
C LEU A 553 0.41 -9.55 -11.43
N VAL A 554 -0.21 -9.07 -10.36
CA VAL A 554 0.51 -8.67 -9.12
C VAL A 554 0.09 -9.43 -7.88
N ALA A 555 -1.13 -9.94 -7.83
CA ALA A 555 -1.65 -10.70 -6.70
C ALA A 555 -2.75 -11.68 -7.14
N MET A 556 -3.09 -12.61 -6.25
CA MET A 556 -4.28 -13.44 -6.35
C MET A 556 -5.22 -13.07 -5.20
N HIS A 557 -6.44 -12.67 -5.52
CA HIS A 557 -7.44 -12.29 -4.54
C HIS A 557 -7.86 -13.47 -3.69
N THR A 558 -7.93 -13.24 -2.37
CA THR A 558 -8.02 -14.30 -1.38
C THR A 558 -9.28 -14.17 -0.53
N ALA A 559 -9.39 -13.12 0.27
CA ALA A 559 -10.45 -12.97 1.26
C ALA A 559 -10.53 -11.53 1.78
N GLY A 560 -11.48 -11.28 2.69
CA GLY A 560 -11.58 -10.01 3.38
C GLY A 560 -12.46 -10.00 4.61
N PHE A 561 -12.51 -8.83 5.24
CA PHE A 561 -13.10 -8.63 6.56
C PHE A 561 -14.54 -8.14 6.44
N ARG A 562 -15.51 -9.07 6.46
CA ARG A 562 -16.94 -8.77 6.36
C ARG A 562 -17.40 -7.73 7.39
N ASN A 563 -18.18 -6.78 6.91
CA ASN A 563 -18.98 -5.85 7.71
C ASN A 563 -20.33 -6.51 8.04
N LEU A 564 -20.61 -6.69 9.33
CA LEU A 564 -21.87 -7.28 9.81
C LEU A 564 -23.00 -6.27 10.07
N TYR A 565 -22.72 -4.97 9.99
CA TYR A 565 -23.69 -3.94 10.38
C TYR A 565 -24.78 -3.69 9.34
N THR A 566 -24.57 -4.12 8.10
CA THR A 566 -25.52 -3.98 7.00
C THR A 566 -25.99 -5.35 6.52
N SER A 567 -27.27 -5.46 6.17
CA SER A 567 -27.80 -6.64 5.46
C SER A 567 -27.21 -6.82 4.06
N GLU A 568 -26.52 -5.80 3.55
CA GLU A 568 -25.76 -5.83 2.31
C GLU A 568 -24.34 -6.38 2.57
N TYR A 569 -23.90 -7.33 1.73
CA TYR A 569 -22.54 -7.84 1.74
C TYR A 569 -21.57 -6.69 1.46
N SER A 570 -20.83 -6.30 2.50
CA SER A 570 -19.72 -5.37 2.37
C SER A 570 -18.56 -5.86 3.21
N SER A 571 -17.35 -5.52 2.78
CA SER A 571 -16.12 -5.82 3.49
C SER A 571 -15.40 -4.54 3.85
N ILE A 572 -14.78 -4.55 5.02
CA ILE A 572 -14.03 -3.42 5.57
C ILE A 572 -12.72 -3.25 4.80
N ILE A 573 -12.05 -4.37 4.52
CA ILE A 573 -10.81 -4.48 3.74
C ILE A 573 -10.78 -5.87 3.12
N GLU A 574 -10.55 -5.95 1.81
CA GLU A 574 -10.25 -7.18 1.09
C GLU A 574 -8.76 -7.25 0.78
N PHE A 575 -8.25 -8.45 0.53
CA PHE A 575 -6.85 -8.66 0.21
C PHE A 575 -6.59 -9.83 -0.74
N GLY A 576 -5.38 -9.84 -1.26
CA GLY A 576 -4.85 -10.92 -2.08
C GLY A 576 -3.38 -11.17 -1.78
N SER A 577 -2.96 -12.42 -1.87
CA SER A 577 -1.56 -12.83 -1.75
C SER A 577 -0.75 -12.34 -2.95
N ILE A 578 0.40 -11.74 -2.70
CA ILE A 578 1.29 -11.21 -3.74
C ILE A 578 1.83 -12.35 -4.60
N MET A 579 1.76 -12.20 -5.92
CA MET A 579 2.23 -13.23 -6.84
C MET A 579 3.73 -13.48 -6.71
N GLU A 580 4.55 -12.45 -6.48
CA GLU A 580 5.99 -12.62 -6.21
C GLU A 580 6.25 -13.47 -4.96
N SER A 581 5.46 -13.30 -3.89
CA SER A 581 5.58 -14.13 -2.68
C SER A 581 5.17 -15.58 -2.93
N ILE A 582 4.09 -15.80 -3.70
CA ILE A 582 3.65 -17.14 -4.13
C ILE A 582 4.75 -17.82 -4.96
N LEU A 583 5.27 -17.14 -5.99
CA LEU A 583 6.31 -17.70 -6.85
C LEU A 583 7.61 -17.95 -6.09
N HIS A 584 7.98 -17.07 -5.15
CA HIS A 584 9.13 -17.29 -4.30
C HIS A 584 8.94 -18.56 -3.45
N ASN A 585 7.77 -18.75 -2.84
CA ASN A 585 7.46 -19.96 -2.09
C ASN A 585 7.51 -21.21 -2.97
N ILE A 586 6.93 -21.16 -4.17
CA ILE A 586 6.99 -22.27 -5.14
C ILE A 586 8.44 -22.59 -5.50
N LYS A 587 9.26 -21.58 -5.80
CA LYS A 587 10.67 -21.78 -6.15
C LYS A 587 11.48 -22.42 -5.02
N GLN A 588 11.17 -22.09 -3.75
CA GLN A 588 11.87 -22.65 -2.60
C GLN A 588 11.42 -24.09 -2.28
N ASN A 589 10.13 -24.38 -2.36
CA ASN A 589 9.56 -25.64 -1.89
C ASN A 589 9.34 -26.67 -3.01
N TYR A 590 9.20 -26.20 -4.25
CA TYR A 590 8.83 -26.98 -5.45
C TYR A 590 9.74 -26.59 -6.64
N GLY A 591 11.03 -26.42 -6.36
CA GLY A 591 12.01 -25.90 -7.32
C GLY A 591 12.05 -26.64 -8.66
N THR A 592 12.02 -27.98 -8.66
CA THR A 592 12.03 -28.78 -9.89
C THR A 592 10.84 -28.45 -10.81
N TRP A 593 9.62 -28.40 -10.25
CA TRP A 593 8.42 -28.03 -11.01
C TRP A 593 8.50 -26.59 -11.53
N TYR A 594 9.03 -25.67 -10.71
CA TYR A 594 9.24 -24.28 -11.12
C TYR A 594 10.23 -24.17 -12.29
N GLU A 595 11.37 -24.85 -12.22
CA GLU A 595 12.40 -24.82 -13.27
C GLU A 595 11.88 -25.43 -14.58
N GLU A 596 11.17 -26.55 -14.50
CA GLU A 596 10.61 -27.25 -15.67
C GLU A 596 9.56 -26.45 -16.43
N LEU A 597 8.78 -25.59 -15.76
CA LEU A 597 7.67 -24.86 -16.39
C LEU A 597 7.94 -23.36 -16.59
N CYS A 598 8.75 -22.74 -15.73
CA CYS A 598 8.96 -21.29 -15.74
C CYS A 598 10.27 -20.90 -16.45
N ILE A 599 11.35 -21.68 -16.29
CA ILE A 599 12.67 -21.34 -16.88
C ILE A 599 12.74 -21.81 -18.34
N THR A 600 12.18 -22.98 -18.63
CA THR A 600 12.11 -23.52 -20.01
C THR A 600 11.34 -22.60 -20.97
N GLN A 601 10.42 -21.77 -20.47
CA GLN A 601 9.70 -20.78 -21.29
C GLN A 601 10.56 -19.55 -21.66
N GLU A 602 11.48 -19.11 -20.81
CA GLU A 602 12.40 -17.99 -21.13
C GLU A 602 13.38 -18.37 -22.27
N ASP A 603 13.81 -19.64 -22.33
CA ASP A 603 14.72 -20.14 -23.37
C ASP A 603 14.01 -20.42 -24.71
N VAL A 604 12.71 -20.72 -24.72
CA VAL A 604 11.93 -20.95 -25.96
C VAL A 604 11.58 -19.62 -26.67
N GLU A 605 11.34 -18.54 -25.92
CA GLU A 605 11.06 -17.22 -26.52
C GLU A 605 12.32 -16.56 -27.13
N MET A 606 13.53 -16.87 -26.64
CA MET A 606 14.79 -16.38 -27.25
C MET A 606 15.12 -17.02 -28.60
N VAL A 607 14.47 -18.13 -28.98
CA VAL A 607 14.69 -18.78 -30.29
C VAL A 607 13.68 -18.31 -31.34
N CYS A 608 12.52 -17.77 -30.93
CA CYS A 608 11.47 -17.31 -31.85
C CYS A 608 11.62 -15.85 -32.31
N GLY A 609 12.65 -15.13 -31.86
CA GLY A 609 12.89 -13.72 -32.16
C GLY A 609 13.83 -13.41 -33.34
N GLU A 610 14.44 -14.41 -33.97
CA GLU A 610 15.45 -14.21 -35.03
C GLU A 610 15.00 -14.57 -36.46
N GLU A 611 13.74 -14.96 -36.69
CA GLU A 611 13.22 -15.11 -38.06
C GLU A 611 11.97 -14.24 -38.29
N GLY A 612 12.21 -13.05 -38.83
CA GLY A 612 11.19 -12.09 -39.31
C GLY A 612 11.79 -10.90 -40.02
#